data_AF-A0A5C2RU90-F1
#
_entry.id   AF-A0A5C2RU90-F1
#
_cell.length_a   1.000
_cell.length_b   1.000
_cell.length_c   1.000
_cell.angle_alpha   90.00
_cell.angle_beta   90.00
_cell.angle_gamma   90.00
#
_symmetry.space_group_name_H-M   'P 1'
#
loop_
_entity.id
_entity.type
_entity.pdbx_description
1 polymer ?
#
loop_
_entity_poly.entity_id
_entity_poly.type
_entity_poly.pdbx_seq_one_letter_code
_entity_poly.pdbx_strand_id
1 'polypeptide(L)'
;MFRFASLIPLALASTVLAQTYSATYLPSSAPKTSEEGQSGTNQCGTGNDQNSTCQNVFINSLDDWCIFAPPEPGPDSVIGNTERIEVAWCIKGGHGTRLIPDGAITGAHFVQTPDYVQVTGVGDLTKINIPQGDEGGELDPHGADGNGNPIGGLVFSSAFGDVQQLHEWTNFVAFNEFCIRGCKDSPQAPALCNHIYDVMGCDWNMPGNYNSGFDSCKGDSGEPMGVYGTSTFFQGQPSTPSAHPAPATTSCATTSSIGNGLAVASTTASGSASGSTSGSASGSRTSAPSGVRLILCYWHCV
;
A
#
# COMPACT_ATOMS: atom_id res chain seq x y z
N MET A 1 -66.00 -7.71 -26.02
CA MET A 1 -65.63 -6.97 -24.79
C MET A 1 -64.35 -7.58 -24.24
N PHE A 2 -63.18 -7.10 -24.66
CA PHE A 2 -61.89 -7.55 -24.12
C PHE A 2 -61.47 -6.58 -23.02
N ARG A 3 -61.37 -7.07 -21.78
CA ARG A 3 -60.89 -6.30 -20.63
C ARG A 3 -59.37 -6.32 -20.65
N PHE A 4 -58.75 -5.15 -20.88
CA PHE A 4 -57.32 -4.96 -20.62
C PHE A 4 -57.10 -4.86 -19.11
N ALA A 5 -56.37 -5.82 -18.55
CA ALA A 5 -55.85 -5.72 -17.19
C ALA A 5 -54.63 -4.80 -17.20
N SER A 6 -54.71 -3.68 -16.48
CA SER A 6 -53.55 -2.82 -16.21
C SER A 6 -52.61 -3.55 -15.26
N LEU A 7 -51.42 -3.88 -15.74
CA LEU A 7 -50.29 -4.29 -14.92
C LEU A 7 -49.64 -3.02 -14.36
N ILE A 8 -49.79 -2.81 -13.05
CA ILE A 8 -49.08 -1.78 -12.29
C ILE A 8 -47.66 -2.32 -12.05
N PRO A 9 -46.60 -1.62 -12.50
CA PRO A 9 -45.25 -2.03 -12.17
C PRO A 9 -45.00 -1.76 -10.68
N LEU A 10 -44.73 -2.82 -9.93
CA LEU A 10 -44.31 -2.75 -8.54
C LEU A 10 -42.84 -2.28 -8.53
N ALA A 11 -42.61 -1.00 -8.25
CA ALA A 11 -41.26 -0.50 -8.01
C ALA A 11 -40.76 -1.13 -6.70
N LEU A 12 -39.80 -2.06 -6.79
CA LEU A 12 -39.03 -2.49 -5.63
C LEU A 12 -38.17 -1.30 -5.18
N ALA A 13 -38.55 -0.70 -4.06
CA ALA A 13 -37.67 0.21 -3.36
C ALA A 13 -36.49 -0.61 -2.82
N SER A 14 -35.30 -0.40 -3.39
CA SER A 14 -34.05 -0.91 -2.83
C SER A 14 -33.89 -0.32 -1.43
N THR A 15 -34.04 -1.15 -0.41
CA THR A 15 -33.71 -0.77 0.95
C THR A 15 -32.18 -0.71 1.02
N VAL A 16 -31.64 0.50 1.06
CA VAL A 16 -30.22 0.72 1.37
C VAL A 16 -30.07 0.35 2.85
N LEU A 17 -29.63 -0.89 3.11
CA LEU A 17 -29.21 -1.28 4.44
C LEU A 17 -27.99 -0.44 4.78
N ALA A 18 -28.07 0.35 5.86
CA ALA A 18 -26.90 1.00 6.40
C ALA A 18 -25.90 -0.12 6.78
N GLN A 19 -24.71 -0.09 6.18
CA GLN A 19 -23.61 -0.97 6.57
C GLN A 19 -23.37 -0.78 8.07
N THR A 20 -23.41 -1.88 8.82
CA THR A 20 -23.10 -1.90 10.25
C THR A 20 -21.73 -2.52 10.42
N TYR A 21 -20.74 -1.68 10.68
CA TYR A 21 -19.40 -2.15 11.03
C TYR A 21 -19.40 -2.74 12.43
N SER A 22 -18.76 -3.89 12.59
CA SER A 22 -18.66 -4.62 13.86
C SER A 22 -17.97 -3.80 14.95
N ALA A 23 -17.03 -2.93 14.54
CA ALA A 23 -16.30 -2.01 15.39
C ALA A 23 -15.75 -0.84 14.56
N THR A 24 -15.43 0.26 15.25
CA THR A 24 -14.73 1.42 14.69
C THR A 24 -13.61 1.81 15.64
N TYR A 25 -12.43 2.07 15.09
CA TYR A 25 -11.22 2.33 15.85
C TYR A 25 -10.65 3.72 15.56
N LEU A 26 -9.81 4.18 16.48
CA LEU A 26 -8.81 5.21 16.22
C LEU A 26 -7.43 4.55 16.29
N PRO A 27 -6.38 5.13 15.66
CA PRO A 27 -5.02 4.59 15.76
C PRO A 27 -4.56 4.38 17.22
N SER A 28 -5.01 5.25 18.13
CA SER A 28 -4.66 5.18 19.56
C SER A 28 -5.43 4.12 20.35
N SER A 29 -6.55 3.61 19.82
CA SER A 29 -7.44 2.68 20.52
C SER A 29 -7.62 1.35 19.78
N ALA A 30 -6.91 1.15 18.67
CA ALA A 30 -6.97 -0.08 17.92
C ALA A 30 -6.49 -1.26 18.79
N PRO A 31 -7.17 -2.41 18.74
CA PRO A 31 -6.71 -3.62 19.40
C PRO A 31 -5.39 -4.08 18.78
N LYS A 32 -4.70 -5.03 19.43
CA LYS A 32 -3.49 -5.61 18.83
C LYS A 32 -3.78 -6.23 17.46
N THR A 33 -4.91 -6.92 17.35
CA THR A 33 -5.46 -7.51 16.12
C THR A 33 -6.96 -7.23 16.10
N SER A 34 -7.54 -6.91 14.94
CA SER A 34 -8.99 -6.71 14.78
C SER A 34 -9.71 -7.97 14.30
N GLU A 35 -9.02 -8.85 13.58
CA GLU A 35 -9.62 -10.06 12.99
C GLU A 35 -8.84 -11.35 13.34
N GLU A 36 -9.51 -12.49 13.26
CA GLU A 36 -8.89 -13.81 13.45
C GLU A 36 -7.93 -14.14 12.28
N GLY A 37 -6.72 -14.60 12.60
CA GLY A 37 -5.70 -14.94 11.61
C GLY A 37 -4.80 -13.78 11.17
N GLN A 38 -5.01 -12.57 11.73
CA GLN A 38 -4.15 -11.42 11.48
C GLN A 38 -2.68 -11.72 11.86
N SER A 39 -1.76 -11.53 10.91
CA SER A 39 -0.33 -11.84 11.09
C SER A 39 0.45 -10.71 11.77
N GLY A 40 0.07 -9.47 11.52
CA GLY A 40 0.73 -8.27 12.02
C GLY A 40 0.05 -7.68 13.25
N THR A 41 0.08 -6.35 13.37
CA THR A 41 -0.56 -5.66 14.48
C THR A 41 -1.15 -4.31 14.10
N ASN A 42 -2.24 -3.93 14.77
CA ASN A 42 -2.84 -2.60 14.68
C ASN A 42 -2.38 -1.67 15.83
N GLN A 43 -1.49 -2.14 16.74
CA GLN A 43 -0.84 -1.33 17.78
C GLN A 43 0.54 -0.82 17.31
N CYS A 44 0.55 -0.05 16.23
CA CYS A 44 1.77 0.29 15.49
C CYS A 44 2.75 1.19 16.25
N GLY A 45 2.28 1.95 17.25
CA GLY A 45 3.09 2.96 17.91
C GLY A 45 3.36 4.16 16.99
N THR A 46 4.45 4.90 17.25
CA THR A 46 4.77 6.16 16.54
C THR A 46 6.20 6.20 15.99
N GLY A 47 6.94 5.10 16.07
CA GLY A 47 8.27 4.97 15.47
C GLY A 47 8.20 4.73 13.97
N ASN A 48 9.34 4.37 13.37
CA ASN A 48 9.40 3.78 12.03
C ASN A 48 10.47 2.69 12.04
N ASP A 49 10.17 1.54 11.46
CA ASP A 49 11.08 0.40 11.39
C ASP A 49 10.82 -0.36 10.09
N GLN A 50 11.88 -0.67 9.33
CA GLN A 50 11.76 -1.47 8.10
C GLN A 50 11.35 -2.91 8.36
N ASN A 51 11.39 -3.38 9.61
CA ASN A 51 10.84 -4.66 10.06
C ASN A 51 9.45 -4.53 10.70
N SER A 52 8.80 -3.37 10.64
CA SER A 52 7.48 -3.18 11.21
C SER A 52 6.47 -4.17 10.63
N THR A 53 5.62 -4.71 11.51
CA THR A 53 4.46 -5.55 11.16
C THR A 53 3.13 -4.80 11.31
N CYS A 54 3.18 -3.45 11.32
CA CYS A 54 2.00 -2.62 11.37
C CYS A 54 1.07 -2.89 10.17
N GLN A 55 -0.23 -3.07 10.43
CA GLN A 55 -1.26 -3.25 9.40
C GLN A 55 -2.29 -2.11 9.39
N ASN A 56 -1.86 -0.92 9.83
CA ASN A 56 -2.63 0.31 9.70
C ASN A 56 -2.04 1.18 8.61
N VAL A 57 -2.82 1.58 7.62
CA VAL A 57 -2.45 2.58 6.62
C VAL A 57 -3.17 3.90 6.85
N PHE A 58 -2.55 4.98 6.41
CA PHE A 58 -3.04 6.34 6.56
C PHE A 58 -3.17 6.99 5.18
N ILE A 59 -4.21 7.79 4.96
CA ILE A 59 -4.42 8.52 3.70
C ILE A 59 -4.82 9.96 4.04
N ASN A 60 -3.86 10.76 4.48
CA ASN A 60 -4.12 12.09 5.03
C ASN A 60 -3.87 13.20 4.01
N SER A 61 -2.77 13.09 3.24
CA SER A 61 -2.34 14.08 2.25
C SER A 61 -1.25 13.50 1.33
N LEU A 62 -0.78 14.28 0.36
CA LEU A 62 0.29 13.90 -0.56
C LEU A 62 1.63 13.52 0.13
N ASP A 63 1.94 14.14 1.27
CA ASP A 63 3.15 13.86 2.06
C ASP A 63 2.85 12.97 3.28
N ASP A 64 1.63 12.45 3.40
CA ASP A 64 1.18 11.66 4.55
C ASP A 64 0.17 10.60 4.10
N TRP A 65 0.70 9.60 3.39
CA TRP A 65 -0.06 8.43 2.96
C TRP A 65 0.78 7.16 3.05
N CYS A 66 0.08 6.03 3.01
CA CYS A 66 0.63 4.69 3.02
C CYS A 66 -0.08 3.79 2.02
N ILE A 67 0.55 2.67 1.70
CA ILE A 67 -0.04 1.53 0.99
C ILE A 67 0.33 0.23 1.70
N PHE A 68 -0.43 -0.82 1.46
CA PHE A 68 -0.10 -2.16 1.89
C PHE A 68 0.86 -2.80 0.87
N ALA A 69 1.89 -3.49 1.35
CA ALA A 69 2.82 -4.25 0.51
C ALA A 69 3.53 -5.38 1.31
N PRO A 70 4.19 -6.33 0.63
CA PRO A 70 4.60 -7.58 1.24
C PRO A 70 5.55 -7.37 2.42
N PRO A 71 5.38 -8.13 3.52
CA PRO A 71 6.28 -8.04 4.67
C PRO A 71 7.69 -8.54 4.33
N GLU A 72 7.84 -9.45 3.40
CA GLU A 72 9.13 -10.03 3.01
C GLU A 72 9.30 -10.00 1.49
N PRO A 73 10.52 -9.71 0.98
CA PRO A 73 10.80 -9.79 -0.44
C PRO A 73 10.98 -11.24 -0.90
N GLY A 74 10.74 -11.51 -2.17
CA GLY A 74 11.06 -12.79 -2.80
C GLY A 74 10.20 -13.09 -4.02
N PRO A 75 10.49 -14.17 -4.76
CA PRO A 75 9.66 -14.55 -5.91
C PRO A 75 8.20 -14.84 -5.53
N ASP A 76 7.95 -15.25 -4.29
CA ASP A 76 6.61 -15.56 -3.78
C ASP A 76 5.89 -14.34 -3.19
N SER A 77 6.52 -13.16 -3.16
CA SER A 77 5.94 -11.91 -2.63
C SER A 77 5.02 -11.19 -3.63
N VAL A 78 4.54 -11.89 -4.66
CA VAL A 78 3.51 -11.34 -5.54
C VAL A 78 2.24 -11.09 -4.74
N ILE A 79 1.53 -9.99 -5.03
CA ILE A 79 0.39 -9.55 -4.19
C ILE A 79 -0.67 -10.63 -4.02
N GLY A 80 -1.02 -11.33 -5.10
CA GLY A 80 -2.01 -12.43 -5.02
C GLY A 80 -1.62 -13.58 -4.09
N ASN A 81 -0.34 -13.73 -3.72
CA ASN A 81 0.11 -14.74 -2.76
C ASN A 81 0.19 -14.20 -1.33
N THR A 82 0.45 -12.90 -1.15
CA THR A 82 0.72 -12.28 0.15
C THR A 82 -0.41 -11.42 0.67
N GLU A 83 -1.50 -11.25 -0.09
CA GLU A 83 -2.61 -10.34 0.18
C GLU A 83 -3.12 -10.40 1.62
N ARG A 84 -3.06 -11.58 2.27
CA ARG A 84 -3.56 -11.80 3.64
C ARG A 84 -2.64 -11.28 4.74
N ILE A 85 -1.37 -11.03 4.43
CA ILE A 85 -0.31 -10.73 5.41
C ILE A 85 0.45 -9.42 5.13
N GLU A 86 -0.06 -8.61 4.21
CA GLU A 86 0.52 -7.31 3.85
C GLU A 86 0.71 -6.40 5.06
N VAL A 87 1.72 -5.52 5.00
CA VAL A 87 2.05 -4.55 6.04
C VAL A 87 2.11 -3.14 5.46
N ALA A 88 1.97 -2.13 6.32
CA ALA A 88 1.91 -0.75 5.90
C ALA A 88 3.30 -0.16 5.58
N TRP A 89 3.39 0.47 4.42
CA TRP A 89 4.51 1.28 3.95
C TRP A 89 4.07 2.72 3.73
N CYS A 90 4.66 3.68 4.44
CA CYS A 90 4.26 5.08 4.42
C CYS A 90 5.34 6.00 3.85
N ILE A 91 4.92 7.08 3.19
CA ILE A 91 5.83 8.20 2.88
C ILE A 91 6.29 8.88 4.16
N LYS A 92 5.34 9.22 5.04
CA LYS A 92 5.60 9.92 6.28
C LYS A 92 5.95 8.96 7.40
N GLY A 93 6.93 9.36 8.21
CA GLY A 93 7.18 8.68 9.47
C GLY A 93 6.26 9.12 10.60
N GLY A 94 6.24 8.35 11.67
CA GLY A 94 5.43 8.64 12.86
C GLY A 94 4.22 7.73 13.05
N HIS A 95 4.04 6.76 12.14
CA HIS A 95 2.88 5.87 12.11
C HIS A 95 3.17 4.45 12.63
N GLY A 96 4.41 4.18 13.04
CA GLY A 96 4.81 2.84 13.45
C GLY A 96 5.02 1.88 12.29
N THR A 97 5.09 2.40 11.06
CA THR A 97 5.10 1.65 9.81
C THR A 97 6.49 1.51 9.22
N ARG A 98 6.59 0.80 8.09
CA ARG A 98 7.75 0.86 7.22
C ARG A 98 7.73 2.16 6.44
N LEU A 99 8.91 2.67 6.06
CA LEU A 99 8.99 3.85 5.22
C LEU A 99 9.22 3.44 3.77
N ILE A 100 8.42 3.99 2.87
CA ILE A 100 8.68 3.93 1.44
C ILE A 100 10.02 4.66 1.20
N PRO A 101 11.02 4.00 0.58
CA PRO A 101 12.32 4.62 0.35
C PRO A 101 12.22 5.89 -0.51
N ASP A 102 12.95 6.95 -0.13
CA ASP A 102 13.01 8.18 -0.93
C ASP A 102 13.46 7.85 -2.37
N GLY A 103 12.72 8.39 -3.36
CA GLY A 103 12.94 8.13 -4.77
C GLY A 103 12.40 6.77 -5.27
N ALA A 104 11.66 6.02 -4.46
CA ALA A 104 10.84 4.91 -4.96
C ALA A 104 9.63 5.45 -5.75
N ILE A 105 8.99 6.51 -5.26
CA ILE A 105 7.83 7.11 -5.92
C ILE A 105 8.29 8.23 -6.87
N THR A 106 7.88 8.15 -8.13
CA THR A 106 8.19 9.14 -9.18
C THR A 106 6.97 9.96 -9.59
N GLY A 107 5.77 9.48 -9.27
CA GLY A 107 4.53 10.24 -9.34
C GLY A 107 3.57 9.85 -8.23
N ALA A 108 2.92 10.84 -7.62
CA ALA A 108 1.82 10.64 -6.67
C ALA A 108 0.85 11.81 -6.71
N HIS A 109 -0.44 11.49 -6.80
CA HIS A 109 -1.51 12.45 -6.99
C HIS A 109 -2.56 12.23 -5.92
N PHE A 110 -2.57 13.09 -4.91
CA PHE A 110 -3.56 13.04 -3.84
C PHE A 110 -4.80 13.83 -4.26
N VAL A 111 -5.96 13.18 -4.25
CA VAL A 111 -7.25 13.83 -4.48
C VAL A 111 -8.14 13.62 -3.25
N GLN A 112 -8.67 14.73 -2.74
CA GLN A 112 -9.73 14.70 -1.74
C GLN A 112 -11.05 15.15 -2.36
N THR A 113 -12.05 14.27 -2.31
CA THR A 113 -13.42 14.55 -2.71
C THR A 113 -14.32 14.73 -1.47
N PRO A 114 -15.62 15.04 -1.64
CA PRO A 114 -16.58 14.99 -0.54
C PRO A 114 -16.72 13.61 0.11
N ASP A 115 -16.54 12.53 -0.67
CA ASP A 115 -16.87 11.15 -0.26
C ASP A 115 -15.67 10.23 -0.07
N TYR A 116 -14.50 10.56 -0.63
CA TYR A 116 -13.29 9.73 -0.50
C TYR A 116 -11.99 10.53 -0.64
N VAL A 117 -10.92 9.93 -0.15
CA VAL A 117 -9.54 10.32 -0.46
C VAL A 117 -8.91 9.24 -1.31
N GLN A 118 -8.05 9.66 -2.24
CA GLN A 118 -7.35 8.75 -3.13
C GLN A 118 -5.92 9.24 -3.35
N VAL A 119 -4.99 8.30 -3.45
CA VAL A 119 -3.66 8.52 -4.03
C VAL A 119 -3.51 7.59 -5.22
N THR A 120 -3.16 8.14 -6.38
CA THR A 120 -2.75 7.38 -7.58
C THR A 120 -1.33 7.75 -7.93
N GLY A 121 -0.54 6.80 -8.42
CA GLY A 121 0.86 7.10 -8.69
C GLY A 121 1.66 5.98 -9.32
N VAL A 122 2.90 6.31 -9.61
CA VAL A 122 3.88 5.45 -10.28
C VAL A 122 5.22 5.53 -9.58
N GLY A 123 6.02 4.47 -9.72
CA GLY A 123 7.30 4.36 -9.03
C GLY A 123 8.06 3.08 -9.36
N ASP A 124 9.08 2.81 -8.56
CA ASP A 124 9.79 1.54 -8.49
C ASP A 124 9.39 0.87 -7.17
N LEU A 125 8.30 0.09 -7.22
CA LEU A 125 7.74 -0.57 -6.04
C LEU A 125 8.44 -1.88 -5.71
N THR A 126 9.44 -2.26 -6.50
CA THR A 126 10.39 -3.31 -6.08
C THR A 126 11.17 -2.94 -4.83
N LYS A 127 11.23 -1.63 -4.52
CA LYS A 127 11.80 -1.08 -3.29
C LYS A 127 10.93 -1.27 -2.04
N ILE A 128 9.69 -1.73 -2.19
CA ILE A 128 8.78 -2.05 -1.09
C ILE A 128 8.33 -3.52 -1.14
N ASN A 129 9.26 -4.38 -1.55
CA ASN A 129 9.13 -5.84 -1.64
C ASN A 129 8.21 -6.38 -2.76
N ILE A 130 7.71 -5.56 -3.67
CA ILE A 130 6.96 -6.07 -4.82
C ILE A 130 7.91 -6.75 -5.82
N PRO A 131 7.67 -7.98 -6.28
CA PRO A 131 8.50 -8.60 -7.29
C PRO A 131 8.51 -7.82 -8.60
N GLN A 132 9.67 -7.76 -9.25
CA GLN A 132 9.76 -7.19 -10.60
C GLN A 132 8.83 -7.95 -11.56
N GLY A 133 7.92 -7.23 -12.20
CA GLY A 133 6.96 -7.79 -13.15
C GLY A 133 5.66 -8.31 -12.51
N ASP A 134 5.47 -8.14 -11.21
CA ASP A 134 4.15 -8.35 -10.60
C ASP A 134 3.18 -7.26 -11.08
N GLU A 135 2.14 -7.66 -11.81
CA GLU A 135 1.10 -6.75 -12.33
C GLU A 135 0.07 -6.40 -11.24
N GLY A 136 0.24 -6.93 -10.03
CA GLY A 136 -0.46 -6.53 -8.82
C GLY A 136 -1.66 -7.39 -8.48
N GLY A 137 -2.49 -6.87 -7.59
CA GLY A 137 -3.73 -7.46 -7.12
C GLY A 137 -4.50 -6.47 -6.27
N GLU A 138 -5.73 -6.82 -5.91
CA GLU A 138 -6.58 -6.01 -5.04
C GLU A 138 -6.37 -6.37 -3.57
N LEU A 139 -6.36 -5.36 -2.72
CA LEU A 139 -6.37 -5.44 -1.27
C LEU A 139 -7.56 -4.61 -0.75
N ASP A 140 -8.33 -5.18 0.17
CA ASP A 140 -9.62 -4.63 0.60
C ASP A 140 -10.03 -5.10 2.03
N PRO A 141 -11.07 -4.50 2.65
CA PRO A 141 -11.49 -4.80 4.03
C PRO A 141 -12.32 -6.08 4.17
N HIS A 142 -12.79 -6.68 3.09
CA HIS A 142 -13.74 -7.79 3.12
C HIS A 142 -13.06 -9.10 2.72
N GLY A 143 -12.20 -9.12 1.71
CA GLY A 143 -11.52 -10.34 1.25
C GLY A 143 -12.47 -11.54 1.00
N ALA A 144 -11.91 -12.73 0.84
CA ALA A 144 -12.71 -13.92 0.52
C ALA A 144 -13.54 -14.47 1.69
N ASP A 145 -13.12 -14.23 2.94
CA ASP A 145 -13.72 -14.78 4.16
C ASP A 145 -14.33 -13.72 5.09
N GLY A 146 -14.38 -12.46 4.66
CA GLY A 146 -14.92 -11.34 5.44
C GLY A 146 -13.91 -10.67 6.37
N ASN A 147 -12.66 -11.14 6.42
CA ASN A 147 -11.65 -10.62 7.35
C ASN A 147 -10.70 -9.59 6.71
N GLY A 148 -10.85 -9.33 5.41
CA GLY A 148 -9.96 -8.48 4.62
C GLY A 148 -8.67 -9.16 4.16
N ASN A 149 -7.99 -8.47 3.25
CA ASN A 149 -6.70 -8.83 2.65
C ASN A 149 -5.88 -7.52 2.51
N PRO A 150 -5.03 -7.16 3.50
CA PRO A 150 -4.61 -7.97 4.64
C PRO A 150 -5.68 -8.20 5.69
N ILE A 151 -5.62 -9.38 6.31
CA ILE A 151 -6.51 -9.73 7.41
C ILE A 151 -6.37 -8.69 8.52
N GLY A 152 -7.48 -8.07 8.91
CA GLY A 152 -7.52 -7.07 9.97
C GLY A 152 -6.74 -5.78 9.65
N GLY A 153 -6.49 -5.51 8.36
CA GLY A 153 -5.95 -4.23 7.91
C GLY A 153 -6.92 -3.08 8.20
N LEU A 154 -6.41 -1.98 8.76
CA LEU A 154 -7.21 -0.79 9.06
C LEU A 154 -6.72 0.42 8.27
N VAL A 155 -7.66 1.22 7.75
CA VAL A 155 -7.36 2.47 7.04
C VAL A 155 -7.85 3.64 7.85
N PHE A 156 -7.00 4.65 8.03
CA PHE A 156 -7.33 5.88 8.74
C PHE A 156 -7.10 7.12 7.88
N SER A 157 -7.87 8.17 8.14
CA SER A 157 -7.64 9.48 7.51
C SER A 157 -8.05 10.64 8.40
N SER A 158 -7.23 11.69 8.41
CA SER A 158 -7.58 13.02 8.94
C SER A 158 -8.01 14.01 7.85
N ALA A 159 -8.12 13.59 6.59
CA ALA A 159 -8.42 14.52 5.50
C ALA A 159 -9.80 15.18 5.65
N PHE A 160 -10.75 14.49 6.28
CA PHE A 160 -12.12 14.96 6.48
C PHE A 160 -12.35 15.68 7.82
N GLY A 161 -11.29 16.05 8.54
CA GLY A 161 -11.37 16.70 9.85
C GLY A 161 -10.59 15.91 10.90
N ASP A 162 -11.27 15.48 11.96
CA ASP A 162 -10.66 14.58 12.94
C ASP A 162 -10.30 13.22 12.29
N VAL A 163 -9.27 12.58 12.83
CA VAL A 163 -8.86 11.22 12.40
C VAL A 163 -10.05 10.28 12.58
N GLN A 164 -10.36 9.54 11.52
CA GLN A 164 -11.38 8.50 11.54
C GLN A 164 -10.90 7.25 10.79
N GLN A 165 -11.51 6.11 11.09
CA GLN A 165 -11.38 4.91 10.28
C GLN A 165 -12.19 5.07 9.00
N LEU A 166 -11.64 4.61 7.88
CA LEU A 166 -12.34 4.45 6.60
C LEU A 166 -12.60 2.96 6.42
N HIS A 167 -13.85 2.52 6.57
CA HIS A 167 -14.16 1.10 6.57
C HIS A 167 -14.24 0.49 5.17
N GLU A 168 -14.55 1.30 4.16
CA GLU A 168 -14.54 0.89 2.76
C GLU A 168 -13.32 1.51 2.08
N TRP A 169 -12.44 0.67 1.57
CA TRP A 169 -11.21 1.08 0.93
C TRP A 169 -10.75 0.02 -0.07
N THR A 170 -9.91 0.44 -0.99
CA THR A 170 -9.32 -0.45 -1.98
C THR A 170 -7.88 -0.01 -2.23
N ASN A 171 -6.95 -0.94 -2.28
CA ASN A 171 -5.55 -0.70 -2.65
C ASN A 171 -5.13 -1.68 -3.73
N PHE A 172 -4.60 -1.17 -4.84
CA PHE A 172 -3.85 -1.97 -5.81
C PHE A 172 -2.41 -1.52 -5.83
N VAL A 173 -1.51 -2.48 -5.97
CA VAL A 173 -0.07 -2.23 -6.05
C VAL A 173 0.55 -3.23 -7.03
N ALA A 174 1.21 -2.70 -8.05
CA ALA A 174 2.00 -3.44 -9.04
C ALA A 174 3.47 -3.03 -8.93
N PHE A 175 4.39 -3.66 -9.66
CA PHE A 175 5.82 -3.33 -9.53
C PHE A 175 6.16 -1.87 -9.90
N ASN A 176 5.31 -1.20 -10.70
CA ASN A 176 5.55 0.15 -11.23
C ASN A 176 4.41 1.16 -11.01
N GLU A 177 3.27 0.74 -10.45
CA GLU A 177 2.06 1.55 -10.30
C GLU A 177 1.37 1.20 -8.98
N PHE A 178 0.69 2.18 -8.39
CA PHE A 178 -0.16 1.95 -7.23
C PHE A 178 -1.33 2.91 -7.21
N CYS A 179 -2.36 2.51 -6.49
CA CYS A 179 -3.46 3.36 -6.14
C CYS A 179 -4.08 2.86 -4.84
N ILE A 180 -4.54 3.81 -4.03
CA ILE A 180 -5.30 3.54 -2.82
C ILE A 180 -6.40 4.56 -2.70
N ARG A 181 -7.61 4.10 -2.37
CA ARG A 181 -8.77 4.94 -2.08
C ARG A 181 -9.38 4.49 -0.77
N GLY A 182 -9.72 5.46 0.07
CA GLY A 182 -10.51 5.23 1.28
C GLY A 182 -11.75 6.12 1.27
N CYS A 183 -12.91 5.53 1.51
CA CYS A 183 -14.19 6.22 1.48
C CYS A 183 -14.61 6.62 2.88
N LYS A 184 -15.10 7.86 2.99
CA LYS A 184 -15.75 8.35 4.19
C LYS A 184 -17.03 7.54 4.40
N ASP A 185 -17.24 7.07 5.62
CA ASP A 185 -18.42 6.31 6.01
C ASP A 185 -19.70 7.02 5.56
N SER A 186 -20.42 6.35 4.68
CA SER A 186 -21.71 6.78 4.14
C SER A 186 -22.37 5.58 3.47
N PRO A 187 -23.68 5.65 3.17
CA PRO A 187 -24.34 4.58 2.42
C PRO A 187 -23.74 4.33 1.03
N GLN A 188 -22.97 5.28 0.47
CA GLN A 188 -22.34 5.13 -0.84
C GLN A 188 -20.89 4.67 -0.78
N ALA A 189 -20.29 4.59 0.42
CA ALA A 189 -18.90 4.16 0.59
C ALA A 189 -18.63 2.79 -0.07
N PRO A 190 -19.49 1.76 0.06
CA PRO A 190 -19.23 0.45 -0.58
C PRO A 190 -19.29 0.50 -2.11
N ALA A 191 -20.02 1.47 -2.67
CA ALA A 191 -20.14 1.62 -4.12
C ALA A 191 -18.97 2.42 -4.71
N LEU A 192 -18.44 3.38 -3.94
CA LEU A 192 -17.32 4.26 -4.32
C LEU A 192 -15.94 3.66 -4.03
N CYS A 193 -15.84 2.76 -3.05
CA CYS A 193 -14.69 1.94 -2.69
C CYS A 193 -15.09 0.46 -2.75
N ASN A 194 -15.60 0.07 -3.92
CA ASN A 194 -16.07 -1.28 -4.17
C ASN A 194 -14.88 -2.25 -4.22
N HIS A 195 -15.14 -3.51 -3.93
CA HIS A 195 -14.12 -4.52 -3.70
C HIS A 195 -14.34 -5.83 -4.47
N ILE A 196 -14.98 -5.75 -5.63
CA ILE A 196 -15.38 -6.92 -6.45
C ILE A 196 -14.72 -6.93 -7.83
N TYR A 197 -13.70 -6.10 -8.03
CA TYR A 197 -13.08 -5.82 -9.33
C TYR A 197 -11.56 -6.06 -9.28
N ASP A 198 -11.21 -7.20 -8.71
CA ASP A 198 -9.89 -7.62 -8.24
C ASP A 198 -8.79 -7.65 -9.32
N VAL A 199 -9.14 -7.91 -10.59
CA VAL A 199 -8.21 -8.00 -11.72
C VAL A 199 -8.32 -6.82 -12.68
N MET A 200 -9.10 -5.80 -12.35
CA MET A 200 -9.29 -4.63 -13.22
C MET A 200 -8.16 -3.60 -13.10
N GLY A 201 -7.45 -3.60 -11.98
CA GLY A 201 -6.30 -2.74 -11.73
C GLY A 201 -6.65 -1.29 -11.41
N CYS A 202 -5.60 -0.48 -11.29
CA CYS A 202 -5.68 0.89 -10.80
C CYS A 202 -6.46 1.84 -11.70
N ASP A 203 -6.07 1.95 -12.97
CA ASP A 203 -6.72 2.86 -13.92
C ASP A 203 -8.23 2.62 -14.06
N TRP A 204 -8.68 1.38 -13.91
CA TRP A 204 -10.09 1.02 -14.06
C TRP A 204 -10.90 1.28 -12.79
N ASN A 205 -10.41 0.85 -11.62
CA ASN A 205 -11.10 1.02 -10.34
C ASN A 205 -10.99 2.45 -9.79
N MET A 206 -9.82 3.05 -9.97
CA MET A 206 -9.48 4.38 -9.48
C MET A 206 -8.97 5.28 -10.60
N PRO A 207 -9.84 5.67 -11.57
CA PRO A 207 -9.46 6.60 -12.62
C PRO A 207 -8.89 7.90 -12.03
N GLY A 208 -7.76 8.34 -12.56
CA GLY A 208 -7.00 9.46 -11.98
C GLY A 208 -5.79 9.85 -12.81
N ASN A 209 -4.84 10.50 -12.15
CA ASN A 209 -3.56 10.87 -12.75
C ASN A 209 -2.50 9.85 -12.31
N TYR A 210 -1.83 9.22 -13.27
CA TYR A 210 -0.72 8.26 -13.06
C TYR A 210 0.57 8.73 -13.74
N ASN A 211 0.66 10.03 -14.07
CA ASN A 211 1.88 10.58 -14.63
C ASN A 211 2.97 10.75 -13.56
N SER A 212 4.20 10.98 -13.98
CA SER A 212 5.25 11.43 -13.07
C SER A 212 4.94 12.83 -12.53
N GLY A 213 5.38 13.12 -11.30
CA GLY A 213 5.17 14.40 -10.63
C GLY A 213 4.23 14.29 -9.43
N PHE A 214 4.11 15.39 -8.69
CA PHE A 214 3.42 15.36 -7.41
C PHE A 214 2.43 16.51 -7.31
N ASP A 215 1.16 16.19 -7.02
CA ASP A 215 0.14 17.19 -6.75
C ASP A 215 -0.88 16.75 -5.71
N SER A 216 -1.52 17.75 -5.12
CA SER A 216 -2.63 17.60 -4.21
C SER A 216 -3.79 18.44 -4.73
N CYS A 217 -4.95 17.83 -4.97
CA CYS A 217 -6.13 18.47 -5.52
C CYS A 217 -7.37 18.23 -4.65
N LYS A 218 -8.34 19.13 -4.79
CA LYS A 218 -9.74 18.79 -4.53
C LYS A 218 -10.33 18.12 -5.77
N GLY A 219 -11.34 17.28 -5.60
CA GLY A 219 -12.03 16.66 -6.72
C GLY A 219 -13.52 16.48 -6.49
N ASP A 220 -14.26 16.30 -7.57
CA ASP A 220 -15.62 15.80 -7.51
C ASP A 220 -15.61 14.31 -7.13
N SER A 221 -16.66 13.84 -6.46
CA SER A 221 -16.85 12.40 -6.26
C SER A 221 -17.08 11.72 -7.60
N GLY A 222 -16.31 10.66 -7.89
CA GLY A 222 -16.47 9.88 -9.10
C GLY A 222 -17.74 9.04 -9.14
N GLU A 223 -17.96 8.40 -10.30
CA GLU A 223 -19.02 7.42 -10.44
C GLU A 223 -18.68 6.13 -9.65
N PRO A 224 -19.69 5.44 -9.08
CA PRO A 224 -19.47 4.15 -8.43
C PRO A 224 -18.83 3.12 -9.36
N MET A 225 -17.89 2.34 -8.83
CA MET A 225 -17.11 1.39 -9.63
C MET A 225 -18.05 0.37 -10.31
N GLY A 226 -17.92 0.28 -11.63
CA GLY A 226 -18.67 -0.65 -12.48
C GLY A 226 -20.16 -0.34 -12.67
N VAL A 227 -20.63 0.86 -12.31
CA VAL A 227 -22.03 1.28 -12.51
C VAL A 227 -22.13 2.22 -13.70
N TYR A 228 -22.67 1.72 -14.83
CA TYR A 228 -22.82 2.45 -16.07
C TYR A 228 -24.29 2.81 -16.31
N GLY A 229 -24.68 4.02 -15.92
CA GLY A 229 -26.06 4.50 -16.01
C GLY A 229 -27.00 3.66 -15.15
N THR A 230 -27.81 2.81 -15.76
CA THR A 230 -28.72 1.89 -15.05
C THR A 230 -28.24 0.44 -15.03
N SER A 231 -27.01 0.18 -15.51
CA SER A 231 -26.42 -1.16 -15.58
C SER A 231 -25.24 -1.29 -14.63
N THR A 232 -25.03 -2.50 -14.12
CA THR A 232 -23.88 -2.83 -13.28
C THR A 232 -23.09 -3.92 -13.98
N PHE A 233 -21.81 -3.65 -14.21
CA PHE A 233 -20.85 -4.64 -14.67
C PHE A 233 -20.47 -5.55 -13.50
N PHE A 234 -20.22 -6.81 -13.80
CA PHE A 234 -19.62 -7.74 -12.85
C PHE A 234 -18.41 -8.38 -13.51
N GLN A 235 -17.29 -8.45 -12.79
CA GLN A 235 -16.07 -9.04 -13.30
C GLN A 235 -16.32 -10.49 -13.79
N GLY A 236 -15.66 -10.85 -14.89
CA GLY A 236 -15.83 -12.15 -15.55
C GLY A 236 -16.96 -12.20 -16.59
N GLN A 237 -17.73 -11.12 -16.76
CA GLN A 237 -18.65 -11.02 -17.89
C GLN A 237 -17.91 -11.01 -19.25
N PRO A 238 -18.57 -11.42 -20.36
CA PRO A 238 -17.92 -11.56 -21.67
C PRO A 238 -17.34 -10.28 -22.28
N SER A 239 -17.79 -9.12 -21.81
CA SER A 239 -17.31 -7.81 -22.27
C SER A 239 -17.09 -6.93 -21.06
N THR A 240 -15.86 -6.48 -20.90
CA THR A 240 -15.48 -5.50 -19.88
C THR A 240 -15.66 -4.09 -20.46
N PRO A 241 -16.47 -3.22 -19.83
CA PRO A 241 -16.58 -1.83 -20.25
C PRO A 241 -15.29 -1.06 -19.97
N SER A 242 -15.10 0.06 -20.67
CA SER A 242 -14.01 0.99 -20.36
C SER A 242 -14.16 1.56 -18.96
N ALA A 243 -13.04 1.89 -18.32
CA ALA A 243 -13.02 2.65 -17.07
C ALA A 243 -13.91 3.90 -17.13
N HIS A 244 -14.45 4.31 -15.98
CA HIS A 244 -15.07 5.63 -15.86
C HIS A 244 -14.02 6.72 -16.14
N PRO A 245 -14.43 7.90 -16.64
CA PRO A 245 -13.52 9.03 -16.73
C PRO A 245 -13.05 9.45 -15.33
N ALA A 246 -11.80 9.92 -15.24
CA ALA A 246 -11.31 10.56 -14.02
C ALA A 246 -12.21 11.75 -13.64
N PRO A 247 -12.64 11.86 -12.37
CA PRO A 247 -13.45 12.99 -11.93
C PRO A 247 -12.70 14.31 -12.08
N ALA A 248 -13.45 15.41 -12.25
CA ALA A 248 -12.86 16.72 -12.37
C ALA A 248 -12.10 17.09 -11.08
N THR A 249 -10.90 17.64 -11.24
CA THR A 249 -10.08 18.14 -10.13
C THR A 249 -10.00 19.65 -10.15
N THR A 250 -9.84 20.25 -8.97
CA THR A 250 -9.72 21.69 -8.76
C THR A 250 -8.73 21.99 -7.65
N SER A 251 -8.30 23.24 -7.53
CA SER A 251 -7.41 23.70 -6.45
C SER A 251 -6.12 22.87 -6.32
N CYS A 252 -5.58 22.42 -7.44
CA CYS A 252 -4.38 21.60 -7.47
C CYS A 252 -3.14 22.39 -7.08
N ALA A 253 -2.37 21.87 -6.13
CA ALA A 253 -1.07 22.39 -5.72
C ALA A 253 0.00 21.35 -6.05
N THR A 254 1.00 21.74 -6.84
CA THR A 254 2.13 20.87 -7.19
C THR A 254 3.26 21.01 -6.17
N THR A 255 3.97 19.91 -5.92
CA THR A 255 5.25 19.90 -5.18
C THR A 255 6.35 19.29 -6.04
N SER A 256 7.60 19.67 -5.80
CA SER A 256 8.75 19.13 -6.52
C SER A 256 9.16 17.74 -6.02
N SER A 257 8.76 17.38 -4.81
CA SER A 257 9.17 16.14 -4.15
C SER A 257 8.23 15.80 -3.01
N ILE A 258 8.10 14.51 -2.74
CA ILE A 258 7.60 13.94 -1.49
C ILE A 258 8.74 13.13 -0.86
N GLY A 259 8.66 12.85 0.44
CA GLY A 259 9.62 11.95 1.08
C GLY A 259 9.67 12.07 2.59
N ASN A 260 10.39 11.14 3.20
CA ASN A 260 10.66 11.14 4.65
C ASN A 260 11.99 11.83 5.00
N GLY A 261 12.78 12.25 4.00
CA GLY A 261 14.07 12.91 4.21
C GLY A 261 15.17 11.95 4.68
N LEU A 262 14.90 10.64 4.66
CA LEU A 262 15.89 9.60 4.90
C LEU A 262 16.35 9.10 3.54
N ALA A 263 17.32 9.80 2.96
CA ALA A 263 17.96 9.35 1.74
C ALA A 263 18.46 7.91 1.92
N VAL A 264 18.13 7.03 0.96
CA VAL A 264 18.61 5.65 0.94
C VAL A 264 20.14 5.70 0.93
N ALA A 265 20.77 5.31 2.05
CA ALA A 265 22.21 5.10 2.09
C ALA A 265 22.54 3.95 1.13
N SER A 266 22.77 4.27 -0.13
CA SER A 266 23.27 3.31 -1.11
C SER A 266 24.60 2.81 -0.56
N THR A 267 24.67 1.53 -0.21
CA THR A 267 25.91 0.83 0.14
C THR A 267 26.80 0.78 -1.10
N THR A 268 27.46 1.90 -1.39
CA THR A 268 28.62 1.91 -2.28
C THR A 268 29.73 1.20 -1.52
N ALA A 269 29.91 -0.08 -1.84
CA ALA A 269 31.09 -0.85 -1.47
C ALA A 269 32.32 -0.13 -2.05
N SER A 270 32.95 0.74 -1.25
CA SER A 270 34.23 1.33 -1.58
C SER A 270 35.29 0.24 -1.41
N GLY A 271 35.81 -0.25 -2.53
CA GLY A 271 36.94 -1.15 -2.57
C GLY A 271 38.15 -0.55 -1.84
N SER A 272 38.62 -1.24 -0.81
CA SER A 272 39.84 -0.90 -0.08
C SER A 272 41.06 -1.06 -0.99
N ALA A 273 41.57 0.04 -1.54
CA ALA A 273 42.93 0.09 -2.04
C ALA A 273 43.88 0.36 -0.86
N SER A 274 44.58 -0.67 -0.38
CA SER A 274 45.64 -0.54 0.63
C SER A 274 46.81 0.28 0.08
N GLY A 275 46.91 1.54 0.52
CA GLY A 275 48.12 2.35 0.39
C GLY A 275 49.06 2.08 1.57
N SER A 276 50.25 1.56 1.28
CA SER A 276 51.31 1.26 2.25
C SER A 276 51.93 2.52 2.84
N THR A 277 51.81 2.71 4.16
CA THR A 277 52.61 3.70 4.92
C THR A 277 53.77 3.01 5.63
N SER A 278 54.98 3.40 5.23
CA SER A 278 56.25 3.10 5.87
C SER A 278 56.39 3.85 7.20
N GLY A 279 56.54 3.10 8.29
CA GLY A 279 56.84 3.61 9.62
C GLY A 279 58.02 2.86 10.23
N SER A 280 59.18 3.50 10.26
CA SER A 280 60.41 3.00 10.87
C SER A 280 60.31 2.99 12.40
N ALA A 281 60.61 1.86 13.03
CA ALA A 281 60.94 1.78 14.45
C ALA A 281 62.09 0.79 14.69
N SER A 282 63.26 1.35 15.01
CA SER A 282 64.37 0.73 15.75
C SER A 282 63.82 0.25 17.11
N GLY A 283 64.01 -0.97 17.61
CA GLY A 283 65.25 -1.73 17.75
C GLY A 283 65.49 -1.97 19.25
N SER A 284 65.31 -3.20 19.72
CA SER A 284 66.18 -3.84 20.74
C SER A 284 65.73 -5.28 21.00
N ARG A 285 66.75 -6.12 21.23
CA ARG A 285 66.76 -7.59 21.19
C ARG A 285 66.60 -8.14 22.61
N THR A 286 65.97 -9.30 22.75
CA THR A 286 66.48 -10.39 23.61
C THR A 286 65.93 -11.73 23.15
N SER A 287 66.83 -12.71 23.11
CA SER A 287 66.76 -13.98 22.40
C SER A 287 66.22 -15.11 23.27
N ALA A 288 65.50 -16.06 22.66
CA ALA A 288 65.27 -17.41 23.19
C ALA A 288 66.00 -18.45 22.31
N PRO A 289 66.52 -19.56 22.85
CA PRO A 289 67.14 -20.59 22.04
C PRO A 289 66.19 -21.74 21.70
N SER A 290 66.31 -22.18 20.44
CA SER A 290 66.37 -23.56 19.94
C SER A 290 65.26 -24.58 20.28
N GLY A 291 64.62 -25.10 19.23
CA GLY A 291 63.85 -26.35 19.30
C GLY A 291 63.30 -26.79 17.95
N VAL A 292 64.05 -27.65 17.26
CA VAL A 292 63.71 -28.33 15.99
C VAL A 292 62.53 -29.30 16.18
N ARG A 293 61.54 -29.29 15.28
CA ARG A 293 61.06 -30.51 14.59
C ARG A 293 60.06 -30.24 13.46
N LEU A 294 60.45 -30.79 12.31
CA LEU A 294 59.69 -31.13 11.11
C LEU A 294 58.50 -32.05 11.46
N ILE A 295 57.36 -31.91 10.77
CA ILE A 295 56.58 -33.01 10.16
C ILE A 295 55.57 -32.41 9.16
N LEU A 296 55.64 -32.93 7.93
CA LEU A 296 54.66 -32.80 6.85
C LEU A 296 53.37 -33.59 7.15
N CYS A 297 52.26 -33.11 6.60
CA CYS A 297 51.21 -33.83 5.85
C CYS A 297 49.85 -33.15 6.11
N TYR A 298 49.29 -32.43 5.13
CA TYR A 298 48.29 -32.94 4.16
C TYR A 298 47.16 -33.73 4.84
N TRP A 299 45.91 -33.24 4.75
CA TRP A 299 44.81 -33.97 4.11
C TRP A 299 43.57 -33.08 3.93
N HIS A 300 42.81 -33.47 2.91
CA HIS A 300 41.62 -32.85 2.32
C HIS A 300 40.33 -33.05 3.13
N CYS A 301 39.32 -32.25 2.76
CA CYS A 301 37.88 -32.53 2.64
C CYS A 301 37.22 -33.51 3.63
N VAL A 302 36.19 -33.00 4.30
CA VAL A 302 34.79 -33.28 3.95
C VAL A 302 34.03 -31.95 3.90
#